data_AF-S4N1L0-F1
#
_entry.id   AF-S4N1L0-F1
#
_cell.length_a   1.000
_cell.length_b   1.000
_cell.length_c   1.000
_cell.angle_alpha   90.00
_cell.angle_beta   90.00
_cell.angle_gamma   90.00
#
_symmetry.space_group_name_H-M   'P 1'
#
loop_
_entity.id
_entity.type
_entity.pdbx_description
1 polymer ?
#
loop_
_entity_poly.entity_id
_entity_poly.type
_entity_poly.pdbx_seq_one_letter_code
_entity_poly.pdbx_strand_id
1 'polypeptide(L)'
;MHDTLGLLLAVAVTAANIGDRDAAAGLLIRLRRLHRDITLVWADGGYTGSLVGWCRDKLALTLEIVKRTDDMAGFVVLPRRWVAERTFAWLMNSRRLARDYETLPATSEAMIR
;
A
#
# COMPACT_ATOMS: atom_id res chain seq x y z
N MET A 1 0.30 -4.44 -0.32
CA MET A 1 -0.81 -4.42 0.67
C MET A 1 -0.69 -5.61 1.59
N HIS A 2 -0.75 -5.38 2.90
CA HIS A 2 -0.59 -6.42 3.92
C HIS A 2 -1.74 -6.37 4.93
N ASP A 3 -1.95 -7.48 5.64
CA ASP A 3 -2.88 -7.56 6.75
C ASP A 3 -2.32 -6.90 8.04
N THR A 4 -3.03 -7.02 9.16
CA THR A 4 -2.58 -6.44 10.44
C THR A 4 -1.34 -7.11 11.03
N LEU A 5 -0.96 -8.30 10.55
CA LEU A 5 0.24 -9.02 10.97
C LEU A 5 1.45 -8.72 10.07
N GLY A 6 1.23 -8.08 8.92
CA GLY A 6 2.26 -7.79 7.92
C GLY A 6 2.36 -8.84 6.81
N LEU A 7 1.40 -9.78 6.72
CA LEU A 7 1.32 -10.77 5.65
C LEU A 7 0.80 -10.15 4.37
N LEU A 8 1.47 -10.39 3.25
CA LEU A 8 1.12 -9.81 1.96
C LEU A 8 -0.19 -10.40 1.43
N LEU A 9 -1.14 -9.52 1.11
CA LEU A 9 -2.44 -9.87 0.52
C LEU A 9 -2.49 -9.60 -0.98
N ALA A 10 -1.86 -8.50 -1.39
CA ALA A 10 -1.74 -8.13 -2.80
C ALA A 10 -0.50 -7.25 -2.98
N VAL A 11 0.17 -7.41 -4.11
CA VAL A 11 1.36 -6.65 -4.51
C VAL A 11 1.15 -6.13 -5.92
N ALA A 12 1.65 -4.94 -6.18
CA ALA A 12 1.75 -4.36 -7.50
C ALA A 12 3.04 -3.52 -7.52
N VAL A 13 3.84 -3.67 -8.57
CA VAL A 13 4.98 -2.80 -8.85
C VAL A 13 4.63 -2.00 -10.10
N THR A 14 4.80 -0.68 -10.02
CA THR A 14 4.48 0.24 -11.12
C THR A 14 5.71 1.04 -11.50
N ALA A 15 5.72 1.54 -12.74
CA ALA A 15 6.75 2.49 -13.17
C ALA A 15 6.70 3.76 -12.29
N ALA A 16 7.86 4.38 -12.06
CA ALA A 16 8.01 5.53 -11.16
C ALA A 16 7.26 6.79 -11.62
N ASN A 17 6.81 6.86 -12.87
CA ASN A 17 6.01 7.95 -13.40
C ASN A 17 4.50 7.79 -13.14
N ILE A 18 4.06 6.65 -12.60
CA ILE A 18 2.66 6.40 -12.22
C ILE A 18 2.48 6.91 -10.79
N GLY A 19 1.51 7.81 -10.60
CA GLY A 19 1.18 8.31 -9.28
C GLY A 19 0.57 7.22 -8.39
N ASP A 20 0.87 7.28 -7.08
CA ASP A 20 0.43 6.27 -6.11
C ASP A 20 -1.09 6.03 -6.11
N ARG A 21 -1.90 7.08 -6.35
CA ARG A 21 -3.37 6.97 -6.40
C ARG A 21 -3.84 6.13 -7.57
N ASP A 22 -3.23 6.31 -8.73
CA ASP A 22 -3.57 5.56 -9.95
C ASP A 22 -3.10 4.11 -9.81
N ALA A 23 -1.89 3.90 -9.28
CA ALA A 23 -1.38 2.57 -8.97
C ALA A 23 -2.25 1.82 -7.94
N ALA A 24 -2.71 2.51 -6.89
CA ALA A 24 -3.54 1.91 -5.84
C ALA A 24 -4.91 1.45 -6.35
N ALA A 25 -5.52 2.13 -7.31
CA ALA A 25 -6.81 1.70 -7.86
C ALA A 25 -6.73 0.27 -8.42
N GLY A 26 -5.69 -0.03 -9.20
CA GLY A 26 -5.45 -1.38 -9.72
C GLY A 26 -5.20 -2.41 -8.62
N LEU A 27 -4.40 -2.05 -7.62
CA LEU A 27 -4.09 -2.90 -6.48
C LEU A 27 -5.34 -3.23 -5.64
N LEU A 28 -6.22 -2.24 -5.40
CA LEU A 28 -7.45 -2.40 -4.62
C LEU A 28 -8.51 -3.23 -5.36
N ILE A 29 -8.59 -3.13 -6.69
CA ILE A 29 -9.41 -4.04 -7.51
C ILE A 29 -8.94 -5.48 -7.34
N ARG A 30 -7.61 -5.70 -7.43
CA ARG A 30 -7.03 -7.04 -7.24
C ARG A 30 -7.30 -7.58 -5.85
N LEU A 31 -7.13 -6.76 -4.81
CA LEU A 31 -7.47 -7.12 -3.44
C LEU A 31 -8.94 -7.54 -3.34
N ARG A 32 -9.87 -6.70 -3.84
CA ARG A 32 -11.31 -6.97 -3.76
C ARG A 32 -11.73 -8.26 -4.46
N ARG A 33 -11.03 -8.60 -5.55
CA ARG A 33 -11.26 -9.86 -6.28
C ARG A 33 -10.79 -11.08 -5.48
N LEU A 34 -9.67 -10.97 -4.75
CA LEU A 34 -9.08 -12.07 -3.97
C LEU A 34 -9.69 -12.21 -2.57
N HIS A 35 -10.09 -11.10 -1.95
CA HIS A 35 -10.52 -11.01 -0.56
C HIS A 35 -11.79 -10.16 -0.45
N ARG A 36 -12.94 -10.81 -0.60
CA ARG A 36 -14.29 -10.19 -0.58
C ARG A 36 -14.80 -9.85 0.82
N ASP A 37 -14.14 -10.38 1.83
CA ASP A 37 -14.39 -10.20 3.25
C ASP A 37 -13.70 -8.96 3.83
N ILE A 38 -12.65 -8.46 3.17
CA ILE A 38 -12.01 -7.20 3.56
C ILE A 38 -12.95 -6.04 3.26
N THR A 39 -13.19 -5.22 4.28
CA THR A 39 -14.06 -4.03 4.23
C THR A 39 -13.33 -2.73 4.57
N LEU A 40 -12.18 -2.80 5.23
CA LEU A 40 -11.41 -1.65 5.72
C LEU A 40 -9.95 -1.72 5.28
N VAL A 41 -9.45 -0.60 4.77
CA VAL A 41 -8.07 -0.42 4.33
C VAL A 41 -7.54 0.88 4.91
N TRP A 42 -6.36 0.85 5.54
CA TRP A 42 -5.66 2.06 5.97
C TRP A 42 -4.64 2.49 4.91
N ALA A 43 -4.57 3.79 4.66
CA ALA A 43 -3.55 4.38 3.80
C ALA A 43 -3.06 5.71 4.39
N ASP A 44 -1.87 6.17 3.99
CA ASP A 44 -1.34 7.45 4.43
C ASP A 44 -1.95 8.66 3.69
N GLY A 45 -1.46 9.85 4.02
CA GLY A 45 -1.97 11.09 3.45
C GLY A 45 -1.83 11.25 1.94
N GLY A 46 -0.95 10.50 1.26
CA GLY A 46 -0.77 10.53 -0.19
C GLY A 46 -1.97 9.99 -0.96
N TYR A 47 -2.76 9.12 -0.33
CA TYR A 47 -3.94 8.45 -0.92
C TYR A 47 -5.26 9.20 -0.69
N THR A 48 -5.18 10.42 -0.19
CA THR A 48 -6.36 11.30 -0.01
C THR A 48 -7.01 11.67 -1.34
N GLY A 49 -8.29 12.09 -1.30
CA GLY A 49 -8.99 12.66 -2.45
C GLY A 49 -10.00 11.70 -3.09
N SER A 50 -10.14 11.75 -4.41
CA SER A 50 -11.15 11.01 -5.18
C SER A 50 -11.08 9.49 -5.00
N LEU A 51 -9.89 8.95 -4.69
CA LEU A 51 -9.70 7.52 -4.44
C LEU A 51 -10.55 7.00 -3.28
N VAL A 52 -10.75 7.80 -2.21
CA VAL A 52 -11.54 7.39 -1.04
C VAL A 52 -13.01 7.17 -1.42
N GLY A 53 -13.61 8.13 -2.14
CA GLY A 53 -14.97 8.00 -2.63
C GLY A 53 -15.12 6.86 -3.63
N TRP A 54 -14.18 6.74 -4.56
CA TRP A 54 -14.17 5.65 -5.54
C TRP A 54 -14.10 4.26 -4.88
N CYS A 55 -13.31 4.07 -3.82
CA CYS A 55 -13.25 2.80 -3.09
C CYS A 55 -14.61 2.42 -2.49
N ARG A 56 -15.30 3.40 -1.91
CA ARG A 56 -16.64 3.19 -1.35
C ARG A 56 -17.63 2.83 -2.46
N ASP A 57 -17.66 3.63 -3.52
CA ASP A 57 -18.69 3.55 -4.56
C ASP A 57 -18.51 2.37 -5.51
N LYS A 58 -17.26 1.98 -5.80
CA LYS A 58 -16.95 0.95 -6.80
C LYS A 58 -16.53 -0.38 -6.20
N LEU A 59 -15.92 -0.38 -5.01
CA LEU A 59 -15.38 -1.59 -4.40
C LEU A 59 -16.10 -2.00 -3.12
N ALA A 60 -17.01 -1.18 -2.57
CA ALA A 60 -17.58 -1.34 -1.24
C ALA A 60 -16.49 -1.51 -0.16
N LEU A 61 -15.40 -0.75 -0.32
CA LEU A 61 -14.26 -0.71 0.59
C LEU A 61 -14.18 0.66 1.28
N THR A 62 -13.99 0.66 2.58
CA THR A 62 -13.66 1.87 3.35
C THR A 62 -12.17 2.08 3.31
N LEU A 63 -11.73 3.17 2.67
CA LEU A 63 -10.34 3.63 2.70
C LEU A 63 -10.19 4.71 3.78
N GLU A 64 -9.57 4.34 4.90
CA GLU A 64 -9.32 5.24 6.02
C GLU A 64 -7.92 5.84 5.90
N ILE A 65 -7.87 7.17 5.86
CA ILE A 65 -6.62 7.91 5.67
C ILE A 65 -6.02 8.26 7.03
N VAL A 66 -4.89 7.64 7.35
CA VAL A 66 -4.12 7.87 8.58
C VAL A 66 -3.11 8.98 8.29
N LYS A 67 -3.42 10.19 8.76
CA LYS A 67 -2.52 11.36 8.72
C LYS A 67 -2.03 11.70 10.12
N ARG A 68 -0.82 12.25 10.20
CA ARG A 68 -0.37 12.96 11.38
C ARG A 68 -1.19 14.24 11.54
N THR A 69 -1.60 14.56 12.76
CA THR A 69 -2.23 15.84 13.09
C THR A 69 -1.14 16.92 13.21
N ASP A 70 -1.36 18.09 12.61
CA ASP A 70 -0.36 19.17 12.57
C ASP A 70 -0.03 19.74 13.96
N ASP A 71 -0.90 19.52 14.95
CA ASP A 71 -0.75 19.98 16.34
C ASP A 71 0.26 19.15 17.18
N MET A 72 0.81 18.08 16.62
CA MET A 72 1.72 17.20 17.36
C MET A 72 3.18 17.62 17.17
N ALA A 73 3.83 18.12 18.22
CA ALA A 73 5.27 18.40 18.21
C ALA A 73 6.12 17.12 18.37
N GLY A 74 7.24 17.03 17.65
CA GLY A 74 8.19 15.91 17.76
C GLY A 74 7.86 14.68 16.91
N PHE A 75 8.47 13.53 17.21
CA PHE A 75 8.19 12.27 16.53
C PHE A 75 7.00 11.59 17.22
N VAL A 76 5.92 11.34 16.47
CA VAL A 76 4.75 10.61 16.97
C VAL A 76 4.59 9.30 16.21
N VAL A 77 4.50 8.22 16.96
CA VAL A 77 4.22 6.89 16.41
C VAL A 77 2.77 6.84 15.95
N LEU A 78 2.57 6.72 14.64
CA LEU A 78 1.24 6.49 14.09
C LEU A 78 0.83 5.03 14.33
N PRO A 79 -0.41 4.75 14.77
CA PRO A 79 -0.91 3.40 14.94
C PRO A 79 -0.72 2.57 13.66
N ARG A 80 -0.26 1.32 13.82
CA ARG A 80 -0.05 0.31 12.74
C ARG A 80 1.01 0.64 11.68
N ARG A 81 1.55 1.85 11.64
CA ARG A 81 2.59 2.26 10.67
C ARG A 81 3.86 1.38 10.74
N TRP A 82 4.23 0.95 11.95
CA TRP A 82 5.39 0.10 12.18
C TRP A 82 5.31 -1.25 11.45
N VAL A 83 4.10 -1.79 11.22
CA VAL A 83 3.92 -3.06 10.50
C VAL A 83 4.32 -2.86 9.04
N ALA A 84 3.86 -1.78 8.42
CA ALA A 84 4.21 -1.42 7.05
C ALA A 84 5.71 -1.17 6.91
N GLU A 85 6.29 -0.37 7.81
CA GLU A 85 7.73 -0.07 7.81
C GLU A 85 8.59 -1.32 7.99
N ARG A 86 8.17 -2.26 8.85
CA ARG A 86 8.85 -3.56 9.01
C ARG A 86 8.81 -4.38 7.73
N THR A 87 7.65 -4.47 7.06
CA THR A 87 7.54 -5.18 5.78
C THR A 87 8.47 -4.55 4.74
N PHE A 88 8.52 -3.22 4.64
CA PHE A 88 9.47 -2.55 3.74
C PHE A 88 10.93 -2.82 4.12
N ALA A 89 11.27 -2.85 5.42
CA ALA A 89 12.62 -3.16 5.87
C ALA A 89 13.05 -4.57 5.44
N TRP A 90 12.16 -5.56 5.49
CA TRP A 90 12.43 -6.92 5.00
C TRP A 90 12.64 -6.96 3.48
N LEU A 91 11.79 -6.25 2.72
CA LEU A 91 11.95 -6.16 1.27
C LEU A 91 13.27 -5.49 0.89
N MET A 92 13.62 -4.39 1.55
CA MET A 92 14.87 -3.65 1.30
C MET A 92 16.12 -4.42 1.74
N ASN A 93 16.00 -5.37 2.68
CA ASN A 93 17.12 -6.25 3.05
C ASN A 93 17.43 -7.29 1.95
N SER A 94 16.49 -7.52 1.02
CA SER A 94 16.72 -8.37 -0.14
C SER A 94 17.46 -7.57 -1.21
N ARG A 95 18.74 -7.90 -1.46
CA ARG A 95 19.60 -7.16 -2.42
C ARG A 95 18.96 -6.93 -3.80
N ARG A 96 18.13 -7.87 -4.27
CA ARG A 96 17.44 -7.77 -5.57
C ARG A 96 16.36 -6.67 -5.60
N LEU A 97 15.77 -6.33 -4.46
CA LEU A 97 14.74 -5.29 -4.35
C LEU A 97 15.32 -3.94 -3.89
N ALA A 98 16.52 -3.94 -3.30
CA ALA A 98 17.18 -2.73 -2.83
C ALA A 98 17.63 -1.78 -3.97
N ARG A 99 17.86 -2.33 -5.17
CA ARG A 99 18.17 -1.58 -6.40
C ARG A 99 17.49 -2.27 -7.56
N ASP A 100 16.63 -1.54 -8.27
CA ASP A 100 15.96 -2.09 -9.45
C ASP A 100 16.93 -2.10 -10.64
N TYR A 101 17.45 -3.27 -10.94
CA TYR A 101 18.26 -3.52 -12.13
C TYR A 101 17.42 -4.08 -13.27
N GLU A 102 16.14 -4.36 -13.02
CA GLU A 102 15.24 -4.98 -13.96
C GLU A 102 14.38 -3.92 -14.66
N THR A 103 14.13 -4.11 -15.95
CA THR A 103 13.37 -3.13 -16.74
C THR A 103 11.85 -3.36 -16.66
N LEU A 104 11.42 -4.53 -16.17
CA LEU A 104 10.01 -4.93 -16.14
C LEU A 104 9.49 -5.03 -14.69
N PRO A 105 8.47 -4.23 -14.31
CA PRO A 105 7.87 -4.28 -12.97
C PRO A 105 7.38 -5.67 -12.55
N ALA A 106 6.99 -6.51 -13.52
CA ALA A 106 6.54 -7.87 -13.26
C ALA A 106 7.62 -8.76 -12.63
N THR A 107 8.90 -8.56 -12.96
CA THR A 107 9.95 -9.36 -12.32
C THR A 107 10.14 -8.97 -10.87
N SER A 108 10.13 -7.67 -10.58
CA SER A 108 10.18 -7.16 -9.20
C SER A 108 8.98 -7.65 -8.39
N GLU A 109 7.77 -7.65 -8.97
CA GLU A 109 6.57 -8.22 -8.33
C GLU A 109 6.74 -9.71 -8.00
N ALA A 110 7.36 -10.49 -8.89
CA ALA A 110 7.59 -11.93 -8.68
C ALA A 110 8.58 -12.22 -7.52
N MET A 111 9.52 -11.31 -7.25
CA MET A 111 10.50 -11.45 -6.16
C MET A 111 9.94 -11.12 -4.77
N ILE A 112 8.76 -10.50 -4.69
CA ILE A 112 8.12 -10.08 -3.43
C ILE A 112 7.23 -11.21 -2.85
N ARG A 113 7.19 -12.38 -3.50
CA ARG A 113 6.28 -13.49 -3.17
C ARG A 113 6.72 -14.33 -1.97
#